data_AF-A0A0K2T0W9-F1
#
_entry.id   AF-A0A0K2T0W9-F1
#
_cell.length_a   1.000
_cell.length_b   1.000
_cell.length_c   1.000
_cell.angle_alpha   90.00
_cell.angle_beta   90.00
_cell.angle_gamma   90.00
#
_symmetry.space_group_name_H-M   'P 1'
#
loop_
_entity.id
_entity.type
_entity.pdbx_description
1 polymer ?
#
loop_
_entity_poly.entity_id
_entity_poly.type
_entity_poly.pdbx_seq_one_letter_code
_entity_poly.pdbx_strand_id
1 'polypeptide(L)' 'ISAIPRKNWKPSKFSRICSKHFHDDDYICKRNQISPTQIQPAKRTLLKTNSFPTIFEGVPSFLIKKIPSSRKTSTSLGNK' A
#
# COMPACT_ATOMS: atom_id res chain seq x y z
N ILE A 1 -2.51 2.43 -14.08
CA ILE A 1 -1.23 2.92 -13.54
C ILE A 1 -0.43 1.69 -13.06
N SER A 2 0.83 1.54 -13.48
CA SER A 2 1.72 0.49 -12.94
C SER A 2 2.54 1.09 -11.80
N ALA A 3 2.46 0.49 -10.61
CA ALA A 3 3.16 0.94 -9.40
C ALA A 3 4.64 0.50 -9.38
N ILE A 4 5.03 -0.48 -10.20
CA ILE A 4 6.41 -0.96 -10.24
C ILE A 4 7.24 -0.07 -11.17
N PRO A 5 8.34 0.55 -10.69
CA PRO A 5 9.17 1.49 -11.45
C PRO A 5 10.13 0.76 -12.39
N ARG A 6 9.59 -0.08 -13.30
CA ARG A 6 10.37 -0.83 -14.29
C ARG A 6 9.75 -0.69 -15.67
N LYS A 7 10.52 -0.16 -16.63
CA LYS A 7 10.06 0.25 -17.98
C LYS A 7 9.30 -0.85 -18.72
N ASN A 8 9.77 -2.10 -18.65
CA ASN A 8 9.22 -3.23 -19.39
C ASN A 8 8.56 -4.26 -18.46
N TRP A 9 8.05 -3.84 -17.30
CA TRP A 9 7.38 -4.76 -16.39
C TRP A 9 5.90 -4.88 -16.70
N LYS A 10 5.46 -6.13 -16.92
CA LYS A 10 4.06 -6.51 -17.05
C LYS A 10 3.79 -7.66 -16.07
N PRO A 11 2.82 -7.52 -15.15
CA PRO A 11 2.49 -8.61 -14.24
C PRO A 11 1.92 -9.78 -15.03
N SER A 12 2.39 -10.98 -14.69
CA SER A 12 1.79 -12.26 -15.04
C SER A 12 1.02 -12.82 -13.84
N LYS A 13 0.19 -13.86 -14.06
CA LYS A 13 -0.52 -14.58 -12.98
C LYS A 13 0.41 -15.12 -11.88
N PHE A 14 1.68 -15.36 -12.21
CA PHE A 14 2.69 -15.90 -11.31
C PHE A 14 3.67 -14.84 -10.79
N SER A 15 3.51 -13.58 -11.20
CA SER A 15 4.33 -12.49 -10.70
C SER A 15 4.08 -12.28 -9.21
N ARG A 16 5.16 -12.13 -8.45
CA ARG A 16 5.14 -11.91 -7.00
C ARG A 16 5.83 -10.60 -6.67
N ILE A 17 5.38 -9.98 -5.59
CA ILE A 17 5.96 -8.76 -5.02
C ILE A 17 6.25 -9.07 -3.54
N CYS A 18 7.46 -8.75 -3.08
CA CYS A 18 7.84 -8.95 -1.68
C CYS A 18 7.04 -8.03 -0.76
N SER A 19 6.76 -8.49 0.46
CA SER A 19 5.99 -7.72 1.45
C SER A 19 6.59 -6.37 1.80
N LYS A 20 7.93 -6.27 1.81
CA LYS A 20 8.67 -5.02 2.07
C LYS A 20 8.34 -3.84 1.15
N HIS A 21 7.65 -4.08 0.04
CA HIS A 21 7.24 -3.03 -0.89
C HIS A 21 5.93 -2.35 -0.51
N PHE A 22 5.23 -2.86 0.51
CA PHE A 22 3.97 -2.34 1.04
C PHE A 22 4.17 -1.79 2.45
N HIS A 23 3.34 -0.82 2.84
CA HIS A 23 3.32 -0.36 4.22
C HIS A 23 2.60 -1.37 5.11
N ASP A 24 2.92 -1.40 6.41
CA ASP A 24 2.22 -2.27 7.36
C ASP A 24 0.71 -1.97 7.41
N ASP A 25 0.33 -0.70 7.20
CA ASP A 25 -1.05 -0.25 7.11
C ASP A 25 -1.80 -0.79 5.89
N ASP A 26 -1.11 -1.28 4.86
CA ASP A 26 -1.73 -1.88 3.67
C ASP A 26 -2.24 -3.30 3.93
N TYR A 27 -1.81 -3.91 5.04
CA TYR A 27 -2.22 -5.25 5.42
C TYR A 27 -3.53 -5.25 6.22
N ILE A 28 -4.38 -6.23 5.92
CA ILE A 28 -5.55 -6.59 6.69
C ILE A 28 -5.06 -7.44 7.86
N CYS A 29 -4.89 -6.81 9.02
CA CYS A 29 -4.62 -7.51 10.28
C CYS A 29 -5.88 -8.23 10.75
N LYS A 30 -6.04 -9.49 10.36
CA LYS A 30 -7.00 -10.38 11.01
C LYS A 30 -6.43 -10.77 12.37
N ARG A 31 -7.24 -10.70 13.42
CA ARG A 31 -6.87 -11.23 14.73
C ARG A 31 -7.45 -12.64 14.85
N ASN A 32 -6.60 -13.60 15.20
CA ASN A 32 -7.04 -14.93 15.57
C ASN A 32 -7.19 -14.96 17.09
N GLN A 33 -8.39 -15.26 17.57
CA GLN A 33 -8.58 -15.62 18.97
C GLN A 33 -8.04 -17.03 19.18
N ILE A 34 -7.03 -17.17 20.02
CA ILE A 34 -6.48 -18.47 20.41
C ILE A 34 -7.15 -18.95 21.71
N SER A 35 -7.53 -18.00 22.57
CA SER A 35 -8.36 -18.22 23.74
C SER A 35 -9.20 -16.96 24.01
N PRO A 36 -10.17 -17.00 24.96
CA PRO A 36 -10.98 -15.83 25.32
C PRO A 36 -10.14 -14.63 25.79
N THR A 37 -8.92 -14.88 26.28
CA THR A 37 -8.00 -13.87 26.81
C THR A 37 -6.79 -13.64 25.90
N GLN A 38 -6.52 -14.54 24.95
CA GLN A 38 -5.34 -14.49 24.09
C GLN A 38 -5.70 -14.24 22.63
N ILE A 39 -5.39 -13.03 22.17
CA ILE A 39 -5.56 -12.61 20.79
C ILE A 39 -4.18 -12.51 20.14
N GLN A 40 -3.98 -13.20 19.03
CA GLN A 40 -2.71 -13.16 18.29
C GLN A 40 -2.92 -12.66 16.86
N PRO A 41 -1.98 -11.89 16.29
CA PRO A 41 -2.07 -11.47 14.90
C PRO A 41 -2.08 -12.70 13.99
N ALA A 42 -3.00 -12.74 13.04
CA ALA A 42 -3.11 -13.88 12.13
C ALA A 42 -1.81 -14.03 11.34
N LYS A 43 -1.30 -15.26 11.30
CA LYS A 43 -0.07 -15.64 10.59
C LYS A 43 -0.12 -15.38 9.07
N ARG A 44 -1.32 -15.12 8.52
CA ARG A 44 -1.58 -14.83 7.11
C ARG A 44 -2.30 -13.49 6.98
N THR A 45 -1.53 -12.42 6.83
CA THR A 45 -2.05 -11.10 6.48
C THR A 45 -2.34 -11.03 4.98
N LEU A 46 -3.50 -10.47 4.63
CA LEU A 46 -3.87 -10.21 3.24
C LEU A 46 -3.64 -8.73 2.96
N LEU A 47 -3.31 -8.37 1.72
CA LEU A 47 -3.27 -6.98 1.30
C LEU A 47 -4.69 -6.43 1.13
N LYS A 48 -4.90 -5.15 1.44
CA LYS A 48 -6.12 -4.42 1.08
C LYS A 48 -6.29 -4.40 -0.45
N THR A 49 -7.53 -4.44 -0.94
CA THR A 49 -7.85 -4.48 -2.37
C THR A 49 -7.25 -3.33 -3.18
N ASN A 50 -7.12 -2.15 -2.55
CA ASN A 50 -6.57 -0.94 -3.18
C ASN A 50 -5.17 -0.58 -2.66
N SER A 51 -4.47 -1.53 -2.05
CA SER A 51 -3.07 -1.31 -1.67
C SER A 51 -2.16 -1.37 -2.89
N PHE A 52 -1.15 -0.52 -2.92
CA PHE A 52 -0.17 -0.47 -4.00
C PHE A 52 1.23 -0.49 -3.41
N PRO A 53 2.19 -1.19 -4.04
CA PRO A 53 3.57 -1.14 -3.59
C PRO A 53 4.13 0.26 -3.85
N THR A 54 4.59 0.92 -2.80
CA THR A 54 5.11 2.29 -2.85
C THR A 54 6.54 2.40 -2.34
N ILE A 55 7.00 1.41 -1.57
CA ILE A 55 8.34 1.38 -0.99
C ILE A 55 9.30 0.72 -1.99
N PHE A 56 10.21 1.51 -2.56
CA PHE A 56 11.26 1.03 -3.46
C PHE A 56 12.62 1.65 -3.08
N GLU A 57 13.31 0.99 -2.15
CA GLU A 57 14.65 1.37 -1.73
C GLU A 57 15.64 1.27 -2.90
N GLY A 58 16.57 2.22 -2.99
CA GLY A 58 17.59 2.26 -4.04
C GLY A 58 17.10 2.66 -5.43
N VAL A 59 15.80 2.97 -5.59
CA VAL A 59 15.28 3.53 -6.84
C VAL A 59 15.38 5.06 -6.78
N PRO A 60 16.04 5.70 -7.76
CA PRO A 60 16.09 7.15 -7.83
C PRO A 60 14.70 7.78 -7.87
N SER A 61 14.50 8.87 -7.13
CA SER A 61 13.19 9.52 -6.94
C SER A 61 12.54 9.98 -8.24
N PHE A 62 13.32 10.25 -9.30
CA PHE A 62 12.83 10.61 -10.63
C PHE A 62 12.19 9.45 -11.41
N LEU A 63 12.47 8.20 -11.02
CA LEU A 63 11.82 7.01 -11.59
C LEU A 63 10.54 6.62 -10.84
N ILE A 64 10.38 7.12 -9.61
CA ILE A 64 9.19 6.88 -8.79
C ILE A 64 8.09 7.83 -9.26
N LYS A 65 7.00 7.28 -9.81
CA LYS A 65 5.84 8.09 -10.20
C LYS A 65 5.20 8.66 -8.94
N LYS A 66 5.39 9.97 -8.70
CA LYS A 66 4.68 10.68 -7.64
C LYS A 66 3.18 10.63 -7.96
N ILE A 67 2.42 9.93 -7.13
CA ILE A 67 0.96 10.02 -7.17
C ILE A 67 0.65 11.47 -6.79
N PRO A 68 -0.04 12.25 -7.65
CA PRO A 68 -0.39 13.62 -7.30
C PRO A 68 -1.23 13.56 -6.02
N SER A 69 -0.73 14.18 -4.94
CA SER A 69 -1.52 14.38 -3.72
C SER A 69 -2.85 14.99 -4.13
N SER A 70 -3.95 14.38 -3.70
CA SER A 70 -5.27 15.01 -3.79
C SER A 70 -5.12 16.45 -3.30
N ARG A 71 -5.33 17.41 -4.20
CA ARG A 71 -5.30 18.84 -3.86
C ARG A 71 -6.49 19.04 -2.93
N LYS A 72 -6.23 19.21 -1.62
CA LYS A 72 -7.26 19.64 -0.67
C LYS A 72 -7.79 20.98 -1.21
N THR A 73 -8.98 20.99 -1.78
CA THR A 73 -9.68 22.24 -2.10
C THR A 73 -10.00 22.88 -0.76
N SER A 74 -9.23 23.91 -0.39
CA SER A 74 -9.60 24.80 0.71
C SER A 74 -10.88 25.52 0.31
N THR A 75 -12.03 25.04 0.76
CA THR A 75 -13.27 25.81 0.66
C THR A 75 -13.23 26.88 1.75
N SER A 76 -12.75 28.07 1.40
CA SER A 76 -12.95 29.28 2.18
C SER A 76 -13.99 30.15 1.48
N LEU A 77 -15.20 30.18 2.01
CA LEU A 77 -16.23 31.21 1.85
C LEU A 77 -17.22 30.92 2.99
N GLY A 78 -17.35 31.71 4.05
CA GLY A 78 -17.17 33.15 4.19
C GLY A 78 -18.46 33.63 4.86
N ASN A 79 -18.42 33.83 6.18
CA ASN A 79 -19.53 34.40 6.93
C ASN A 79 -19.85 35.80 6.38
N LYS A 80 -21.11 36.04 6.01
CA LYS A 80 -21.77 37.33 6.08
C LYS A 80 -23.24 37.13 6.41
#